data_AF-A0A260P496-F1
#
_entry.id   AF-A0A260P496-F1
#
_cell.length_a   1.000
_cell.length_b   1.000
_cell.length_c   1.000
_cell.angle_alpha   90.00
_cell.angle_beta   90.00
_cell.angle_gamma   90.00
#
_symmetry.space_group_name_H-M   'P 1'
#
loop_
_entity.id
_entity.type
_entity.pdbx_description
1 polymer ?
#
loop_
_entity_poly.entity_id
_entity_poly.type
_entity_poly.pdbx_seq_one_letter_code
_entity_poly.pdbx_strand_id
1 'polypeptide(L)'
;MISCAAFVGGVALATESFLVSILASLTIAGPALIISNILVRNFQDQRTDSRLVPMIVIAAHLLAEAVETASDAARLIGDAKTFSKPSLGEIRGVPGLLGLVLVVASLNDAERQLRAAIEVPRVDKPSSLKLDDRKLVFPAFSVISKLIEQADRGFAMPWAVVSSSIAQNWADQCGVDFVYGMHLGDNCLVERRVGVPVIVQWSEFAIASETTGVGSISYLRCVEDCLRHAKAVAAAILKDGPSRLTVQASKALSGDQAALLQDILKND
;
A
#
# COMPACT_ATOMS: atom_id res chain seq x y z
N MET A 1 -48.34 16.87 3.58
CA MET A 1 -49.69 17.46 3.71
C MET A 1 -50.74 16.49 4.25
N ILE A 2 -50.69 15.19 3.93
CA ILE A 2 -51.64 14.18 4.46
C ILE A 2 -51.58 14.07 6.00
N SER A 3 -50.39 14.16 6.61
CA SER A 3 -50.23 14.07 8.08
C SER A 3 -50.80 15.26 8.85
N CYS A 4 -50.81 16.48 8.29
CA CYS A 4 -51.39 17.65 8.97
C CYS A 4 -52.93 17.63 8.94
N ALA A 5 -53.53 17.16 7.86
CA ALA A 5 -54.99 17.03 7.76
C ALA A 5 -55.54 15.94 8.70
N ALA A 6 -54.83 14.82 8.85
CA ALA A 6 -55.16 13.77 9.82
C ALA A 6 -54.98 14.26 11.28
N PHE A 7 -53.99 15.11 11.53
CA PHE A 7 -53.75 15.71 12.84
C PHE A 7 -54.89 16.65 13.26
N VAL A 8 -55.32 17.55 12.38
CA VAL A 8 -56.42 18.48 12.65
C VAL A 8 -57.76 17.75 12.79
N GLY A 9 -58.02 16.74 11.95
CA GLY A 9 -59.24 15.94 12.03
C GLY A 9 -59.35 15.05 13.27
N GLY A 10 -58.23 14.50 13.76
CA GLY A 10 -58.20 13.61 14.92
C GLY A 10 -58.33 14.33 16.27
N VAL A 11 -57.77 15.53 16.40
CA VAL A 11 -57.92 16.36 17.61
C VAL A 11 -59.38 16.77 17.85
N ALA A 12 -60.18 16.93 16.79
CA ALA A 12 -61.55 17.43 16.88
C ALA A 12 -62.59 16.37 17.32
N LEU A 13 -62.29 15.07 17.23
CA LEU A 13 -63.31 14.00 17.34
C LEU A 13 -63.15 13.04 18.52
N ALA A 14 -61.94 12.87 19.08
CA ALA A 14 -61.73 12.14 20.34
C ALA A 14 -60.24 12.19 20.74
N THR A 15 -59.93 12.93 21.80
CA THR A 15 -58.56 13.15 22.27
C THR A 15 -57.87 11.85 22.74
N GLU A 16 -58.62 10.91 23.30
CA GLU A 16 -58.07 9.63 23.79
C GLU A 16 -57.69 8.67 22.66
N SER A 17 -58.54 8.51 21.64
CA SER A 17 -58.23 7.64 20.50
C SER A 17 -57.18 8.26 19.57
N PHE A 18 -57.09 9.59 19.53
CA PHE A 18 -56.05 10.31 18.81
C PHE A 18 -54.65 10.08 19.39
N LEU A 19 -54.49 10.17 20.73
CA LEU A 19 -53.22 9.92 21.40
C LEU A 19 -52.73 8.48 21.19
N VAL A 20 -53.64 7.50 21.29
CA VAL A 20 -53.32 6.09 21.02
C VAL A 20 -52.89 5.89 19.56
N SER A 21 -53.56 6.56 18.61
CA SER A 21 -53.21 6.48 17.19
C SER A 21 -51.86 7.13 16.86
N ILE A 22 -51.52 8.25 17.51
CA ILE A 22 -50.19 8.88 17.40
C ILE A 22 -49.11 7.97 18.00
N LEU A 23 -49.33 7.44 19.21
CA LEU A 23 -48.37 6.55 19.87
C LEU A 23 -48.15 5.27 19.08
N ALA A 24 -49.21 4.68 18.52
CA ALA A 24 -49.13 3.53 17.60
C ALA A 24 -48.36 3.88 16.32
N SER A 25 -48.62 5.05 15.74
CA SER A 25 -47.89 5.52 14.54
C SER A 25 -46.42 5.77 14.83
N LEU A 26 -46.06 6.31 16.01
CA LEU A 26 -44.67 6.53 16.42
C LEU A 26 -43.94 5.22 16.74
N THR A 27 -44.62 4.25 17.36
CA THR A 27 -44.04 2.93 17.65
C THR A 27 -43.80 2.10 16.39
N ILE A 28 -44.56 2.34 15.31
CA ILE A 28 -44.31 1.69 14.01
C ILE A 28 -43.27 2.49 13.19
N ALA A 29 -43.38 3.81 13.14
CA ALA A 29 -42.51 4.66 12.33
C ALA A 29 -41.07 4.75 12.87
N GLY A 30 -40.88 4.75 14.19
CA GLY A 30 -39.56 4.83 14.83
C GLY A 30 -38.62 3.68 14.41
N PRO A 31 -39.01 2.41 14.61
CA PRO A 31 -38.22 1.26 14.16
C PRO A 31 -38.02 1.24 12.64
N ALA A 32 -39.03 1.63 11.85
CA ALA A 32 -38.92 1.69 10.39
C ALA A 32 -37.85 2.69 9.94
N LEU A 33 -37.74 3.86 10.58
CA LEU A 33 -36.70 4.86 10.31
C LEU A 33 -35.30 4.37 10.73
N ILE A 34 -35.19 3.68 11.87
CA ILE A 34 -33.92 3.08 12.32
C ILE A 34 -33.46 2.03 11.31
N ILE A 35 -34.34 1.12 10.90
CA ILE A 35 -34.04 0.07 9.92
C ILE A 35 -33.68 0.69 8.57
N SER A 36 -34.42 1.72 8.12
CA SER A 36 -34.12 2.44 6.88
C SER A 36 -32.73 3.08 6.92
N ASN A 37 -32.36 3.76 8.00
CA ASN A 37 -31.05 4.36 8.17
C ASN A 37 -29.92 3.30 8.19
N ILE A 38 -30.14 2.16 8.87
CA ILE A 38 -29.19 1.05 8.87
C ILE A 38 -29.01 0.47 7.47
N LEU A 39 -30.10 0.25 6.74
CA LEU A 39 -30.06 -0.26 5.37
C LEU A 39 -29.36 0.71 4.42
N VAL A 40 -29.72 1.99 4.46
CA VAL A 40 -29.09 3.02 3.62
C VAL A 40 -27.59 3.10 3.90
N ARG A 41 -27.19 3.08 5.17
CA ARG A 41 -25.78 3.07 5.56
C ARG A 41 -25.07 1.81 5.05
N ASN A 42 -25.65 0.63 5.22
CA ASN A 42 -25.09 -0.62 4.73
C ASN A 42 -24.92 -0.61 3.20
N PHE A 43 -25.88 -0.07 2.44
CA PHE A 43 -25.77 0.05 0.99
C PHE A 43 -24.71 1.07 0.56
N GLN A 44 -24.58 2.19 1.27
CA GLN A 44 -23.53 3.18 1.01
C GLN A 44 -22.14 2.59 1.31
N ASP A 45 -22.02 1.85 2.39
CA ASP A 45 -20.79 1.17 2.81
C ASP A 45 -20.38 0.10 1.77
N GLN A 46 -21.30 -0.76 1.34
CA GLN A 46 -21.02 -1.76 0.30
C GLN A 46 -20.59 -1.14 -1.03
N ARG A 47 -21.23 -0.03 -1.44
CA ARG A 47 -20.84 0.69 -2.66
C ARG A 47 -19.46 1.30 -2.57
N THR A 48 -19.10 1.82 -1.39
CA THR A 48 -17.79 2.38 -1.13
C THR A 48 -16.72 1.28 -1.19
N ASP A 49 -16.96 0.15 -0.51
CA ASP A 49 -16.04 -0.99 -0.53
C ASP A 49 -15.83 -1.57 -1.93
N SER A 50 -16.91 -1.69 -2.71
CA SER A 50 -16.85 -2.22 -4.08
C SER A 50 -15.97 -1.37 -5.01
N ARG A 51 -15.80 -0.09 -4.69
CA ARG A 51 -14.93 0.83 -5.44
C ARG A 51 -13.51 0.87 -4.89
N LEU A 52 -13.39 0.87 -3.55
CA LEU A 52 -12.14 1.06 -2.84
C LEU A 52 -11.25 -0.21 -2.85
N VAL A 53 -11.84 -1.38 -2.62
CA VAL A 53 -11.09 -2.65 -2.50
C VAL A 53 -10.24 -2.94 -3.75
N PRO A 54 -10.75 -2.82 -5.00
CA PRO A 54 -9.93 -3.03 -6.18
C PRO A 54 -8.71 -2.09 -6.26
N MET A 55 -8.88 -0.81 -5.87
CA MET A 55 -7.78 0.16 -5.89
C MET A 55 -6.70 -0.21 -4.88
N ILE A 56 -7.10 -0.59 -3.67
CA ILE A 56 -6.17 -1.02 -2.61
C ILE A 56 -5.46 -2.32 -3.00
N VAL A 57 -6.17 -3.29 -3.61
CA VAL A 57 -5.56 -4.54 -4.06
C VAL A 57 -4.48 -4.29 -5.12
N ILE A 58 -4.75 -3.40 -6.09
CA ILE A 58 -3.76 -3.04 -7.10
C ILE A 58 -2.59 -2.28 -6.46
N ALA A 59 -2.85 -1.33 -5.57
CA ALA A 59 -1.80 -0.61 -4.84
C ALA A 59 -0.93 -1.57 -4.01
N ALA A 60 -1.54 -2.54 -3.31
CA ALA A 60 -0.83 -3.56 -2.55
C ALA A 60 0.05 -4.44 -3.46
N HIS A 61 -0.45 -4.82 -4.63
CA HIS A 61 0.33 -5.58 -5.60
C HIS A 61 1.54 -4.81 -6.13
N LEU A 62 1.36 -3.52 -6.46
CA LEU A 62 2.46 -2.64 -6.89
C LEU A 62 3.47 -2.42 -5.75
N LEU A 63 3.02 -2.25 -4.51
CA LEU A 63 3.92 -2.15 -3.35
C LEU A 63 4.73 -3.43 -3.13
N ALA A 64 4.15 -4.60 -3.43
CA ALA A 64 4.84 -5.88 -3.36
C ALA A 64 5.98 -6.00 -4.39
N GLU A 65 6.02 -5.17 -5.45
CA GLU A 65 7.16 -5.11 -6.37
C GLU A 65 8.45 -4.68 -5.66
N ALA A 66 8.39 -3.96 -4.54
CA ALA A 66 9.59 -3.61 -3.78
C ALA A 66 10.30 -4.85 -3.20
N VAL A 67 9.55 -5.93 -2.93
CA VAL A 67 10.11 -7.22 -2.51
C VAL A 67 10.88 -7.90 -3.65
N GLU A 68 10.43 -7.68 -4.89
CA GLU A 68 11.11 -8.15 -6.10
C GLU A 68 12.39 -7.34 -6.34
N THR A 69 12.33 -6.01 -6.23
CA THR A 69 13.51 -5.13 -6.24
C THR A 69 14.56 -5.58 -5.22
N ALA A 70 14.13 -5.92 -4.01
CA ALA A 70 15.02 -6.45 -2.97
C ALA A 70 15.61 -7.81 -3.35
N SER A 71 14.82 -8.71 -3.94
CA SER A 71 15.28 -10.03 -4.38
C SER A 71 16.32 -9.92 -5.48
N ASP A 72 16.10 -9.02 -6.44
CA ASP A 72 17.05 -8.76 -7.51
C ASP A 72 18.34 -8.14 -6.96
N ALA A 73 18.25 -7.24 -5.97
CA ALA A 73 19.42 -6.71 -5.29
C ALA A 73 20.21 -7.78 -4.52
N ALA A 74 19.53 -8.70 -3.82
CA ALA A 74 20.14 -9.84 -3.15
C ALA A 74 20.86 -10.77 -4.15
N ARG A 75 20.25 -11.04 -5.30
CA ARG A 75 20.87 -11.84 -6.36
C ARG A 75 22.12 -11.20 -6.93
N LEU A 76 22.07 -9.89 -7.21
CA LEU A 76 23.22 -9.16 -7.77
C LEU A 76 24.44 -9.15 -6.83
N ILE A 77 24.23 -9.20 -5.52
CA ILE A 77 25.31 -9.32 -4.53
C ILE A 77 25.78 -10.77 -4.31
N GLY A 78 25.22 -11.74 -5.05
CA GLY A 78 25.53 -13.16 -4.93
C GLY A 78 24.86 -13.86 -3.75
N ASP A 79 23.89 -13.23 -3.08
CA ASP A 79 23.04 -13.89 -2.08
C ASP A 79 21.88 -14.58 -2.82
N ALA A 80 21.81 -15.91 -2.77
CA ALA A 80 20.77 -16.69 -3.47
C ALA A 80 19.35 -16.51 -2.87
N LYS A 81 19.19 -15.62 -1.89
CA LYS A 81 17.90 -15.34 -1.27
C LYS A 81 16.94 -14.76 -2.28
N THR A 82 15.82 -15.46 -2.44
CA THR A 82 14.65 -14.95 -3.14
C THR A 82 13.60 -14.68 -2.08
N PHE A 83 13.14 -13.43 -1.97
CA PHE A 83 12.08 -13.08 -1.04
C PHE A 83 10.72 -13.50 -1.62
N SER A 84 9.79 -13.89 -0.74
CA SER A 84 8.45 -14.30 -1.16
C SER A 84 7.58 -13.07 -1.42
N LYS A 85 7.43 -12.72 -2.71
CA LYS A 85 6.46 -11.73 -3.18
C LYS A 85 5.06 -12.34 -3.18
N PRO A 86 4.07 -11.74 -2.48
CA PRO A 86 2.68 -12.16 -2.58
C PRO A 86 2.16 -11.98 -4.01
N SER A 87 1.58 -13.02 -4.58
CA SER A 87 0.96 -12.98 -5.90
C SER A 87 -0.35 -12.19 -5.88
N LEU A 88 -0.75 -11.63 -7.02
CA LEU A 88 -2.04 -10.93 -7.14
C LEU A 88 -3.23 -11.84 -6.76
N GLY A 89 -3.12 -13.15 -7.05
CA GLY A 89 -4.11 -14.15 -6.68
C GLY A 89 -4.24 -14.32 -5.16
N GLU A 90 -3.11 -14.33 -4.44
CA GLU A 90 -3.09 -14.39 -2.98
C GLU A 90 -3.64 -13.11 -2.35
N ILE A 91 -3.28 -11.93 -2.87
CA ILE A 91 -3.77 -10.63 -2.38
C ILE A 91 -5.29 -10.49 -2.62
N ARG A 92 -5.78 -10.91 -3.79
CA ARG A 92 -7.20 -10.86 -4.15
C ARG A 92 -8.03 -11.94 -3.46
N GLY A 93 -7.41 -13.08 -3.17
CA GLY A 93 -8.08 -14.25 -2.59
C GLY A 93 -8.45 -14.09 -1.12
N VAL A 94 -7.96 -13.04 -0.46
CA VAL A 94 -8.20 -12.79 0.95
C VAL A 94 -9.14 -11.59 1.19
N PRO A 95 -10.00 -11.67 2.22
CA PRO A 95 -11.02 -10.66 2.45
C PRO A 95 -10.45 -9.34 3.00
N GLY A 96 -11.04 -8.21 2.59
CA GLY A 96 -10.76 -6.90 3.15
C GLY A 96 -9.33 -6.42 2.89
N LEU A 97 -8.64 -5.95 3.94
CA LEU A 97 -7.26 -5.46 3.87
C LEU A 97 -6.21 -6.54 4.16
N LEU A 98 -6.60 -7.82 4.30
CA LEU A 98 -5.67 -8.88 4.67
C LEU A 98 -4.52 -9.04 3.66
N GLY A 99 -4.80 -8.84 2.37
CA GLY A 99 -3.79 -8.90 1.32
C GLY A 99 -2.69 -7.85 1.51
N LEU A 100 -3.05 -6.68 2.06
CA LEU A 100 -2.08 -5.63 2.40
C LEU A 100 -1.26 -5.99 3.63
N VAL A 101 -1.83 -6.70 4.62
CA VAL A 101 -1.08 -7.23 5.77
C VAL A 101 -0.01 -8.23 5.33
N LEU A 102 -0.34 -9.11 4.38
CA LEU A 102 0.63 -10.03 3.78
C LEU A 102 1.78 -9.27 3.11
N VAL A 103 1.46 -8.21 2.35
CA VAL A 103 2.46 -7.35 1.70
C VAL A 103 3.37 -6.68 2.74
N VAL A 104 2.82 -6.13 3.83
CA VAL A 104 3.63 -5.54 4.89
C VAL A 104 4.54 -6.57 5.57
N ALA A 105 4.05 -7.79 5.79
CA ALA A 105 4.86 -8.87 6.34
C ALA A 105 6.05 -9.20 5.43
N SER A 106 5.81 -9.36 4.12
CA SER A 106 6.87 -9.60 3.13
C SER A 106 7.85 -8.43 3.01
N LEU A 107 7.38 -7.18 3.07
CA LEU A 107 8.24 -5.99 3.05
C LEU A 107 9.14 -5.92 4.30
N ASN A 108 8.59 -6.20 5.48
CA ASN A 108 9.36 -6.25 6.74
C ASN A 108 10.42 -7.34 6.73
N ASP A 109 10.09 -8.51 6.18
CA ASP A 109 11.03 -9.61 6.04
C ASP A 109 12.16 -9.25 5.07
N ALA A 110 11.83 -8.73 3.90
CA ALA A 110 12.80 -8.26 2.90
C ALA A 110 13.70 -7.14 3.45
N GLU A 111 13.15 -6.13 4.15
CA GLU A 111 13.91 -5.03 4.74
C GLU A 111 14.93 -5.57 5.77
N ARG A 112 14.48 -6.42 6.69
CA ARG A 112 15.33 -6.99 7.74
C ARG A 112 16.46 -7.83 7.15
N GLN A 113 16.15 -8.66 6.16
CA GLN A 113 17.15 -9.53 5.54
C GLN A 113 18.13 -8.75 4.66
N LEU A 114 17.65 -7.74 3.92
CA LEU A 114 18.51 -6.87 3.12
C LEU A 114 19.42 -6.01 4.00
N ARG A 115 18.89 -5.41 5.09
CA ARG A 115 19.68 -4.65 6.05
C ARG A 115 20.77 -5.52 6.67
N ALA A 116 20.45 -6.75 7.06
CA ALA A 116 21.45 -7.71 7.54
C ALA A 116 22.52 -7.99 6.47
N ALA A 117 22.15 -8.10 5.19
CA ALA A 117 23.12 -8.28 4.10
C ALA A 117 23.99 -7.02 3.86
N ILE A 118 23.45 -5.82 4.10
CA ILE A 118 24.19 -4.55 4.01
C ILE A 118 25.19 -4.41 5.17
N GLU A 119 24.74 -4.67 6.40
CA GLU A 119 25.50 -4.44 7.63
C GLU A 119 26.58 -5.50 7.91
N VAL A 120 26.40 -6.74 7.44
CA VAL A 120 27.43 -7.79 7.62
C VAL A 120 28.68 -7.42 6.81
N PRO A 121 29.84 -7.18 7.46
CA PRO A 121 31.10 -6.95 6.77
C PRO A 121 31.67 -8.31 6.35
N ARG A 122 31.08 -8.91 5.31
CA ARG A 122 31.69 -10.04 4.61
C ARG A 122 32.38 -9.48 3.37
N VAL A 123 33.70 -9.70 3.33
CA VAL A 123 34.57 -9.93 2.16
C VAL A 123 34.08 -9.28 0.87
N ASP A 124 34.79 -8.23 0.44
CA ASP A 124 34.80 -7.67 -0.92
C ASP A 124 33.43 -7.65 -1.62
N LYS A 125 32.48 -6.86 -1.10
CA LYS A 125 31.37 -6.41 -1.94
C LYS A 125 31.99 -5.71 -3.15
N PRO A 126 31.77 -6.21 -4.38
CA PRO A 126 32.37 -5.59 -5.54
C PRO A 126 31.94 -4.12 -5.58
N SER A 127 32.81 -3.21 -6.01
CA SER A 127 32.48 -1.79 -6.11
C SER A 127 31.40 -1.51 -7.17
N SER A 128 31.21 -2.45 -8.10
CA SER A 128 30.26 -2.40 -9.19
C SER A 128 29.58 -3.77 -9.37
N LEU A 129 28.26 -3.77 -9.47
CA LEU A 129 27.43 -4.93 -9.79
C LEU A 129 27.21 -4.95 -11.31
N LYS A 130 27.52 -6.07 -11.95
CA LYS A 130 27.09 -6.31 -13.32
C LYS A 130 25.62 -6.70 -13.32
N LEU A 131 24.86 -6.14 -14.25
CA LEU A 131 23.45 -6.48 -14.42
C LEU A 131 23.34 -7.69 -15.35
N ASP A 132 22.67 -8.74 -14.87
CA ASP A 132 22.49 -9.99 -15.62
C ASP A 132 21.22 -9.92 -16.46
N ASP A 133 21.29 -9.51 -17.75
CA ASP A 133 20.21 -9.51 -18.78
C ASP A 133 18.82 -8.96 -18.36
N ARG A 134 18.66 -8.49 -17.12
CA ARG A 134 17.42 -8.13 -16.46
C ARG A 134 17.54 -6.70 -15.98
N LYS A 135 16.57 -5.91 -16.43
CA LYS A 135 16.41 -4.51 -16.03
C LYS A 135 16.15 -4.43 -14.54
N LEU A 136 16.62 -3.35 -13.92
CA LEU A 136 16.29 -3.08 -12.53
C LEU A 136 14.78 -2.81 -12.45
N VAL A 137 14.11 -3.49 -11.51
CA VAL A 137 12.67 -3.35 -11.29
C VAL A 137 12.43 -2.47 -10.08
N PHE A 138 11.53 -1.51 -10.19
CA PHE A 138 11.10 -0.66 -9.08
C PHE A 138 9.57 -0.49 -9.10
N PRO A 139 8.92 -0.31 -7.94
CA PRO A 139 7.50 -0.02 -7.88
C PRO A 139 7.14 1.27 -8.61
N ALA A 140 6.01 1.26 -9.30
CA ALA A 140 5.44 2.45 -9.92
C ALA A 140 4.78 3.37 -8.88
N PHE A 141 5.57 4.07 -8.06
CA PHE A 141 5.07 4.95 -6.99
C PHE A 141 4.11 6.05 -7.46
N SER A 142 4.28 6.54 -8.69
CA SER A 142 3.35 7.51 -9.29
C SER A 142 1.96 6.92 -9.57
N VAL A 143 1.88 5.63 -9.92
CA VAL A 143 0.62 4.92 -10.10
C VAL A 143 -0.01 4.63 -8.74
N ILE A 144 0.79 4.18 -7.77
CA ILE A 144 0.36 3.96 -6.40
C ILE A 144 -0.26 5.23 -5.81
N SER A 145 0.41 6.38 -5.95
CA SER A 145 -0.10 7.66 -5.43
C SER A 145 -1.44 8.04 -6.07
N LYS A 146 -1.57 7.92 -7.40
CA LYS A 146 -2.84 8.19 -8.11
C LYS A 146 -3.97 7.26 -7.68
N LEU A 147 -3.69 5.98 -7.43
CA LEU A 147 -4.68 5.02 -6.94
C LEU A 147 -5.17 5.40 -5.54
N ILE A 148 -4.25 5.81 -4.67
CA ILE A 148 -4.57 6.21 -3.30
C ILE A 148 -5.36 7.53 -3.29
N GLU A 149 -4.97 8.52 -4.09
CA GLU A 149 -5.73 9.77 -4.27
C GLU A 149 -7.14 9.51 -4.82
N GLN A 150 -7.30 8.55 -5.73
CA GLN A 150 -8.61 8.14 -6.22
C GLN A 150 -9.44 7.45 -5.13
N ALA A 151 -8.80 6.62 -4.31
CA ALA A 151 -9.45 5.94 -3.20
C ALA A 151 -9.86 6.92 -2.08
N ASP A 152 -9.04 7.96 -1.82
CA ASP A 152 -9.32 9.05 -0.87
C ASP A 152 -10.64 9.78 -1.17
N ARG A 153 -10.95 9.98 -2.45
CA ARG A 153 -12.23 10.57 -2.88
C ARG A 153 -13.45 9.72 -2.52
N GLY A 154 -13.25 8.41 -2.34
CA GLY A 154 -14.30 7.47 -1.94
C GLY A 154 -14.38 7.29 -0.42
N PHE A 155 -13.23 7.33 0.26
CA PHE A 155 -13.09 7.22 1.70
C PHE A 155 -11.84 8.00 2.13
N ALA A 156 -11.97 8.94 3.07
CA ALA A 156 -10.86 9.80 3.46
C ALA A 156 -9.67 8.98 4.01
N MET A 157 -8.51 9.10 3.36
CA MET A 157 -7.25 8.45 3.70
C MET A 157 -6.05 9.42 3.61
N PRO A 158 -6.05 10.49 4.43
CA PRO A 158 -5.09 11.58 4.30
C PRO A 158 -3.63 11.16 4.53
N TRP A 159 -3.35 10.27 5.48
CA TRP A 159 -2.00 9.78 5.75
C TRP A 159 -1.51 8.82 4.67
N ALA A 160 -2.41 8.04 4.06
CA ALA A 160 -2.07 7.24 2.90
C ALA A 160 -1.64 8.13 1.72
N VAL A 161 -2.37 9.22 1.45
CA VAL A 161 -2.04 10.19 0.40
C VAL A 161 -0.71 10.90 0.67
N VAL A 162 -0.48 11.34 1.91
CA VAL A 162 0.79 11.96 2.30
C VAL A 162 1.95 10.99 2.13
N SER A 163 1.81 9.75 2.63
CA SER A 163 2.84 8.72 2.53
C SER A 163 3.15 8.36 1.07
N SER A 164 2.13 8.25 0.21
CA SER A 164 2.33 7.94 -1.20
C SER A 164 2.99 9.09 -1.96
N SER A 165 2.65 10.33 -1.61
CA SER A 165 3.29 11.53 -2.17
C SER A 165 4.76 11.61 -1.77
N ILE A 166 5.10 11.32 -0.51
CA ILE A 166 6.50 11.26 -0.04
C ILE A 166 7.26 10.17 -0.80
N ALA A 167 6.67 8.99 -0.95
CA ALA A 167 7.28 7.88 -1.68
C ALA A 167 7.50 8.21 -3.16
N GLN A 168 6.54 8.89 -3.80
CA GLN A 168 6.69 9.36 -5.18
C GLN A 168 7.81 10.41 -5.30
N ASN A 169 7.84 11.41 -4.41
CA ASN A 169 8.89 12.43 -4.40
C ASN A 169 10.29 11.80 -4.19
N TRP A 170 10.38 10.81 -3.30
CA TRP A 170 11.60 10.02 -3.16
C TRP A 170 11.95 9.29 -4.47
N ALA A 171 10.99 8.65 -5.13
CA ALA A 171 11.23 7.94 -6.38
C ALA A 171 11.72 8.88 -7.50
N ASP A 172 11.33 10.16 -7.48
CA ASP A 172 11.81 11.17 -8.43
C ASP A 172 13.21 11.71 -8.09
N GLN A 173 13.66 11.57 -6.84
CA GLN A 173 14.91 12.15 -6.32
C GLN A 173 15.98 11.11 -5.93
N CYS A 174 15.62 9.83 -5.84
CA CYS A 174 16.56 8.77 -5.47
C CYS A 174 17.69 8.67 -6.49
N GLY A 175 18.91 8.38 -6.05
CA GLY A 175 20.06 8.36 -6.94
C GLY A 175 20.88 7.08 -6.80
N VAL A 176 21.22 6.49 -7.95
CA VAL A 176 22.07 5.31 -8.08
C VAL A 176 23.26 5.66 -8.94
N ASP A 177 24.44 5.24 -8.51
CA ASP A 177 25.69 5.48 -9.23
C ASP A 177 25.88 4.39 -10.28
N PHE A 178 26.22 4.77 -11.50
CA PHE A 178 26.64 3.86 -12.57
C PHE A 178 28.15 3.98 -12.74
N VAL A 179 28.84 2.85 -12.73
CA VAL A 179 30.30 2.76 -12.78
C VAL A 179 30.70 2.23 -14.14
N TYR A 180 31.50 3.00 -14.88
CA TYR A 180 31.99 2.62 -16.19
C TYR A 180 33.38 1.98 -16.06
N GLY A 181 33.59 0.89 -16.77
CA GLY A 181 34.87 0.18 -16.85
C GLY A 181 35.94 0.92 -17.64
N MET A 182 35.62 2.08 -18.23
CA MET A 182 36.64 2.99 -18.77
C MET A 182 37.33 3.72 -17.61
N HIS A 183 38.65 3.56 -17.54
CA HIS A 183 39.48 4.17 -16.50
C HIS A 183 40.04 5.50 -17.02
N LEU A 184 39.93 6.55 -16.21
CA LEU A 184 40.63 7.82 -16.41
C LEU A 184 41.77 7.87 -15.39
N GLY A 185 42.93 7.32 -15.76
CA GLY A 185 44.03 7.06 -14.83
C GLY A 185 43.69 5.88 -13.91
N ASP A 186 43.85 6.04 -12.59
CA ASP A 186 43.55 4.99 -11.60
C ASP A 186 42.08 4.94 -11.15
N ASN A 187 41.23 5.85 -11.65
CA ASN A 187 39.83 5.97 -11.24
C ASN A 187 38.86 5.52 -12.35
N CYS A 188 37.86 4.71 -11.98
CA CYS A 188 36.71 4.46 -12.84
C CYS A 188 35.85 5.72 -12.96
N LEU A 189 35.30 5.98 -14.15
CA LEU A 189 34.28 7.00 -14.32
C LEU A 189 33.00 6.56 -13.58
N VAL A 190 32.44 7.45 -12.75
CA VAL A 190 31.21 7.22 -12.02
C VAL A 190 30.22 8.32 -12.37
N GLU A 191 29.00 7.94 -12.76
CA GLU A 191 27.93 8.89 -13.05
C GLU A 191 26.68 8.55 -12.25
N ARG A 192 26.18 9.54 -11.50
CA ARG A 192 24.99 9.39 -10.69
C ARG A 192 23.73 9.64 -11.52
N ARG A 193 22.83 8.65 -11.55
CA ARG A 193 21.51 8.76 -12.18
C ARG A 193 20.45 8.98 -11.12
N VAL A 194 19.62 10.00 -11.32
CA VAL A 194 18.62 10.45 -10.36
C VAL A 194 17.22 10.21 -10.93
N GLY A 195 16.35 9.65 -10.10
CA GLY A 195 14.97 9.27 -10.42
C GLY A 195 14.85 7.83 -10.90
N VAL A 196 13.90 7.08 -10.35
CA VAL A 196 13.60 5.69 -10.72
C VAL A 196 13.45 5.52 -12.24
N PRO A 197 12.68 6.35 -12.99
CA PRO A 197 12.54 6.17 -14.43
C PRO A 197 13.88 6.25 -15.18
N VAL A 198 14.75 7.17 -14.76
CA VAL A 198 16.08 7.35 -15.34
C VAL A 198 16.99 6.18 -14.99
N ILE A 199 16.95 5.71 -13.74
CA ILE A 199 17.74 4.55 -13.28
C ILE A 199 17.35 3.29 -14.07
N VAL A 200 16.05 3.03 -14.25
CA VAL A 200 15.56 1.88 -15.03
C VAL A 200 16.03 1.99 -16.49
N GLN A 201 15.88 3.16 -17.12
CA GLN A 201 16.36 3.38 -18.49
C GLN A 201 17.87 3.14 -18.62
N TRP A 202 18.67 3.65 -17.67
CA TRP A 202 20.11 3.47 -17.67
C TRP A 202 20.54 2.04 -17.35
N SER A 203 19.72 1.28 -16.62
CA SER A 203 19.96 -0.15 -16.42
C SER A 203 19.91 -0.92 -17.75
N GLU A 204 19.07 -0.51 -18.70
CA GLU A 204 19.02 -1.13 -20.04
C GLU A 204 20.30 -0.88 -20.83
N PHE A 205 20.83 0.34 -20.74
CA PHE A 205 22.12 0.69 -21.33
C PHE A 205 23.26 -0.09 -20.68
N ALA A 206 23.24 -0.22 -19.36
CA ALA A 206 24.27 -0.96 -18.62
C ALA A 206 24.25 -2.46 -18.95
N ILE A 207 23.08 -3.07 -19.15
CA ILE A 207 22.97 -4.46 -19.63
C ILE A 207 23.57 -4.62 -21.03
N ALA A 208 23.32 -3.67 -21.93
CA ALA A 208 23.89 -3.69 -23.28
C ALA A 208 25.40 -3.40 -23.30
N SER A 209 25.97 -2.92 -22.20
CA SER A 209 27.37 -2.50 -22.09
C SER A 209 28.17 -3.50 -21.25
N GLU A 210 29.10 -4.23 -21.86
CA GLU A 210 29.96 -5.19 -21.15
C GLU A 210 30.84 -4.58 -20.05
N THR A 211 31.01 -3.26 -20.09
CA THR A 211 31.91 -2.49 -19.22
C THR A 211 31.18 -1.63 -18.19
N THR A 212 29.86 -1.48 -18.26
CA THR A 212 29.11 -0.63 -17.32
C THR A 212 28.45 -1.49 -16.25
N GLY A 213 28.54 -1.06 -14.99
CA GLY A 213 27.83 -1.69 -13.89
C GLY A 213 27.22 -0.66 -12.95
N VAL A 214 26.60 -1.14 -11.89
CA VAL A 214 25.87 -0.33 -10.92
C VAL A 214 26.63 -0.31 -9.60
N GLY A 215 26.86 0.87 -9.03
CA GLY A 215 27.55 1.05 -7.77
C GLY A 215 26.81 0.34 -6.63
N SER A 216 27.41 -0.71 -6.08
CA SER A 216 26.75 -1.68 -5.19
C SER A 216 26.14 -1.03 -3.95
N ILE A 217 26.89 -0.14 -3.29
CA ILE A 217 26.42 0.54 -2.08
C ILE A 217 25.28 1.51 -2.42
N SER A 218 25.42 2.28 -3.50
CA SER A 218 24.41 3.26 -3.90
C SER A 218 23.08 2.59 -4.26
N TYR A 219 23.14 1.45 -4.94
CA TYR A 219 21.96 0.68 -5.31
C TYR A 219 21.32 0.00 -4.10
N LEU A 220 22.09 -0.70 -3.26
CA LEU A 220 21.54 -1.36 -2.07
C LEU A 220 20.84 -0.39 -1.12
N ARG A 221 21.39 0.83 -0.93
CA ARG A 221 20.75 1.88 -0.15
C ARG A 221 19.46 2.38 -0.81
N CYS A 222 19.47 2.57 -2.12
CA CYS A 222 18.26 2.93 -2.88
C CYS A 222 17.16 1.87 -2.70
N VAL A 223 17.51 0.58 -2.75
CA VAL A 223 16.56 -0.52 -2.53
C VAL A 223 16.06 -0.59 -1.09
N GLU A 224 16.93 -0.34 -0.09
CA GLU A 224 16.51 -0.24 1.30
C GLU A 224 15.49 0.90 1.50
N ASP A 225 15.76 2.08 0.94
CA ASP A 225 14.83 3.22 1.00
C ASP A 225 13.52 2.89 0.25
N CYS A 226 13.59 2.19 -0.88
CA CYS A 226 12.41 1.71 -1.62
C CYS A 226 11.49 0.86 -0.74
N LEU A 227 12.06 -0.12 -0.02
CA LEU A 227 11.31 -0.96 0.92
C LEU A 227 10.69 -0.14 2.05
N ARG A 228 11.43 0.82 2.60
CA ARG A 228 10.95 1.71 3.67
C ARG A 228 9.77 2.55 3.21
N HIS A 229 9.85 3.15 2.02
CA HIS A 229 8.76 3.94 1.45
C HIS A 229 7.54 3.07 1.10
N ALA A 230 7.74 1.90 0.50
CA ALA A 230 6.63 0.98 0.22
C ALA A 230 5.91 0.53 1.50
N LYS A 231 6.67 0.21 2.55
CA LYS A 231 6.14 -0.14 3.87
C LYS A 231 5.37 1.00 4.52
N ALA A 232 5.90 2.22 4.47
CA ALA A 232 5.22 3.40 5.03
C ALA A 232 3.86 3.63 4.35
N VAL A 233 3.80 3.52 3.02
CA VAL A 233 2.55 3.62 2.27
C VAL A 233 1.57 2.51 2.67
N ALA A 234 2.03 1.25 2.73
CA ALA A 234 1.19 0.13 3.10
C ALA A 234 0.63 0.25 4.54
N ALA A 235 1.46 0.68 5.48
CA ALA A 235 1.05 0.93 6.86
C ALA A 235 0.02 2.06 6.96
N ALA A 236 0.24 3.16 6.22
CA ALA A 236 -0.70 4.27 6.20
C ALA A 236 -2.07 3.88 5.62
N ILE A 237 -2.12 3.04 4.57
CA ILE A 237 -3.38 2.50 4.04
C ILE A 237 -4.07 1.60 5.09
N LEU A 238 -3.34 0.79 5.85
CA LEU A 238 -3.93 -0.03 6.91
C LEU A 238 -4.51 0.80 8.06
N LYS A 239 -3.86 1.93 8.38
CA LYS A 239 -4.28 2.85 9.45
C LYS A 239 -5.50 3.66 9.06
N ASP A 240 -5.49 4.22 7.87
CA ASP A 240 -6.58 5.07 7.37
C ASP A 240 -7.73 4.27 6.75
N GLY A 241 -7.53 3.00 6.43
CA GLY A 241 -8.52 2.18 5.75
C GLY A 241 -9.85 2.04 6.52
N PRO A 242 -10.98 1.75 5.82
CA PRO A 242 -12.27 1.57 6.48
C PRO A 242 -12.20 0.51 7.57
N SER A 243 -12.56 0.87 8.80
CA SER A 243 -12.47 -0.01 9.97
C SER A 243 -13.17 -1.36 9.79
N ARG A 244 -14.24 -1.42 8.99
CA ARG A 244 -14.93 -2.67 8.64
C ARG A 244 -14.05 -3.65 7.85
N LEU A 245 -13.21 -3.16 6.93
CA LEU A 245 -12.28 -3.98 6.16
C LEU A 245 -11.12 -4.44 7.04
N THR A 246 -10.69 -3.60 7.99
CA THR A 246 -9.70 -3.94 9.01
C THR A 246 -10.22 -4.99 10.00
N VAL A 247 -11.49 -4.89 10.42
CA VAL A 247 -12.14 -5.88 11.30
C VAL A 247 -12.39 -7.22 10.57
N GLN A 248 -12.72 -7.18 9.28
CA GLN A 248 -12.80 -8.40 8.47
C GLN A 248 -11.43 -9.08 8.37
N ALA A 249 -10.37 -8.30 8.12
CA ALA A 249 -9.01 -8.80 8.14
C ALA A 249 -8.66 -9.39 9.51
N SER A 250 -8.89 -8.66 10.62
CA SER A 250 -8.53 -9.13 11.97
C SER A 250 -9.22 -10.42 12.38
N LYS A 251 -10.45 -10.69 11.91
CA LYS A 251 -11.17 -11.95 12.16
C LYS A 251 -10.61 -13.13 11.37
N ALA A 252 -9.91 -12.87 10.26
CA ALA A 252 -9.35 -13.87 9.37
C ALA A 252 -7.85 -14.12 9.60
N LEU A 253 -7.15 -13.27 10.37
CA LEU A 253 -5.72 -13.41 10.66
C LEU A 253 -5.46 -14.49 11.72
N SER A 254 -4.39 -15.27 11.53
CA SER A 254 -3.79 -16.13 12.56
C SER A 254 -2.75 -15.37 13.39
N GLY A 255 -2.32 -15.95 14.52
CA GLY A 255 -1.56 -15.29 15.61
C GLY A 255 -0.51 -14.25 15.19
N ASP A 256 0.48 -14.64 14.38
CA ASP A 256 1.59 -13.75 14.01
C ASP A 256 1.14 -12.56 13.13
N GLN A 257 0.18 -12.79 12.24
CA GLN A 257 -0.31 -11.74 11.35
C GLN A 257 -1.26 -10.79 12.09
N ALA A 258 -2.01 -11.29 13.07
CA ALA A 258 -2.83 -10.48 13.96
C ALA A 258 -1.97 -9.60 14.88
N ALA A 259 -0.84 -10.12 15.39
CA ALA A 259 0.13 -9.34 16.16
C ALA A 259 0.75 -8.23 15.30
N LEU A 260 1.14 -8.53 14.06
CA LEU A 260 1.66 -7.54 13.12
C LEU A 260 0.65 -6.44 12.82
N LEU A 261 -0.61 -6.78 12.55
CA LEU A 261 -1.65 -5.78 12.33
C LEU A 261 -1.85 -4.88 13.56
N GLN A 262 -1.84 -5.44 14.77
CA GLN A 262 -1.93 -4.64 15.99
C GLN A 262 -0.72 -3.72 16.19
N ASP A 263 0.48 -4.17 15.85
CA ASP A 263 1.70 -3.36 15.93
C ASP A 263 1.65 -2.17 14.96
N ILE A 264 1.23 -2.42 13.71
CA ILE A 264 1.04 -1.38 12.69
C ILE A 264 -0.01 -0.34 13.13
N LEU A 265 -1.09 -0.79 13.77
CA LEU A 265 -2.15 0.09 14.25
C LEU A 265 -1.77 0.87 15.52
N LYS A 266 -0.72 0.46 16.25
CA LYS A 266 -0.28 1.08 17.51
C LYS A 266 0.93 2.02 17.36
N ASN A 267 1.77 1.82 16.34
CA ASN A 267 2.94 2.66 16.11
C ASN A 267 2.58 3.85 15.22
N ASP A 268 2.79 5.06 15.75
CA ASP A 268 2.62 6.35 15.07
C ASP A 268 3.85 6.75 14.24
#